data_AF-V9L662-F1
#
_entry.id   AF-V9L662-F1
#
_cell.length_a   1.000
_cell.length_b   1.000
_cell.length_c   1.000
_cell.angle_alpha   90.00
_cell.angle_beta   90.00
_cell.angle_gamma   90.00
#
_symmetry.space_group_name_H-M   'P 1'
#
loop_
_entity.id
_entity.type
_entity.pdbx_description
1 polymer ?
#
loop_
_entity_poly.entity_id
_entity_poly.type
_entity_poly.pdbx_seq_one_letter_code
_entity_poly.pdbx_strand_id
1 'polypeptide(L)'
;MAEIQPNQTEKVKGITKEIDLVNRDPNRINEDVIKVDFEDVIAEPEGTYSLDGVWKVSFTTFTVTKYWCYRILSAIFSIPLSLLWGFYFACLSFCHIWAVVPCIKSYLIEIQCISRIFSLCIHTFCDPFFEALGKIFSSVRISLHKEV
;
A
#
# COMPACT_ATOMS: atom_id res chain seq x y z
N MET A 1 12.76 17.71 -45.76
CA MET A 1 13.55 17.28 -44.58
C MET A 1 12.52 16.91 -43.52
N ALA A 2 12.32 15.61 -43.27
CA ALA A 2 11.25 15.13 -42.40
C ALA A 2 11.60 15.34 -40.92
N GLU A 3 10.66 15.88 -40.17
CA GLU A 3 10.74 16.16 -38.73
C GLU A 3 10.69 14.83 -37.94
N ILE A 4 11.72 14.59 -37.13
CA ILE A 4 11.84 13.37 -36.32
C ILE A 4 11.11 13.61 -34.99
N GLN A 5 10.02 12.85 -34.78
CA GLN A 5 9.15 12.90 -33.61
C GLN A 5 9.89 12.51 -32.30
N PRO A 6 9.87 13.32 -31.22
CA PRO A 6 10.56 13.03 -29.94
C PRO A 6 9.88 11.97 -29.04
N ASN A 7 8.81 11.32 -29.50
CA ASN A 7 7.92 10.48 -28.67
C ASN A 7 8.57 9.16 -28.16
N GLN A 8 9.69 8.71 -28.73
CA GLN A 8 10.33 7.46 -28.28
C GLN A 8 11.25 7.66 -27.06
N THR A 9 11.84 8.85 -26.91
CA THR A 9 12.82 9.11 -25.85
C THR A 9 12.16 9.33 -24.48
N GLU A 10 10.97 9.94 -24.43
CA GLU A 10 10.22 10.08 -23.18
C GLU A 10 9.60 8.77 -22.70
N LYS A 11 9.14 7.92 -23.62
CA LYS A 11 8.49 6.64 -23.28
C LYS A 11 9.47 5.65 -22.63
N VAL A 12 10.76 5.72 -22.98
CA VAL A 12 11.83 4.92 -22.33
C VAL A 12 12.14 5.46 -20.93
N LYS A 13 12.12 6.79 -20.76
CA LYS A 13 12.40 7.45 -19.46
C LYS A 13 11.33 7.16 -18.40
N GLY A 14 10.09 6.88 -18.81
CA GLY A 14 9.00 6.49 -17.89
C GLY A 14 9.08 5.06 -17.33
N ILE A 15 9.83 4.16 -17.99
CA ILE A 15 9.97 2.77 -17.55
C ILE A 15 11.07 2.64 -16.49
N THR A 16 12.11 3.49 -16.58
CA THR A 16 13.18 3.56 -15.59
C THR A 16 12.90 4.70 -14.63
N LYS A 17 12.03 4.48 -13.64
CA LYS A 17 12.06 5.34 -12.44
C LYS A 17 13.49 5.31 -11.92
N GLU A 18 14.17 6.44 -12.06
CA GLU A 18 15.58 6.57 -11.69
C GLU A 18 15.68 6.27 -10.20
N ILE A 19 16.24 5.12 -9.87
CA ILE A 19 16.48 4.73 -8.48
C ILE A 19 17.53 5.70 -7.93
N ASP A 20 17.16 6.47 -6.92
CA ASP A 20 18.09 7.34 -6.23
C ASP A 20 19.08 6.47 -5.43
N LEU A 21 20.29 6.35 -5.97
CA LEU A 21 21.37 5.57 -5.37
C LEU A 21 21.99 6.29 -4.16
N VAL A 22 21.73 7.59 -4.03
CA VAL A 22 22.26 8.47 -2.99
C VAL A 22 21.31 8.48 -1.78
N ASN A 23 20.01 8.68 -2.00
CA ASN A 23 18.99 8.57 -0.95
C ASN A 23 18.23 7.24 -0.99
N ARG A 24 18.73 6.26 -0.23
CA ARG A 24 18.14 4.92 -0.11
C ARG A 24 16.98 4.82 0.89
N ASP A 25 16.69 5.89 1.62
CA ASP A 25 15.56 5.99 2.56
C ASP A 25 14.79 7.30 2.34
N PRO A 26 14.13 7.48 1.19
CA PRO A 26 13.43 8.74 0.87
C PRO A 26 12.26 9.01 1.81
N ASN A 27 11.74 7.98 2.50
CA ASN A 27 10.63 8.09 3.44
C ASN A 27 11.08 8.12 4.91
N ARG A 28 12.39 8.14 5.17
CA ARG A 28 12.99 8.25 6.52
C ARG A 28 12.46 7.19 7.49
N ILE A 29 12.15 5.99 6.98
CA ILE A 29 11.53 4.92 7.77
C ILE A 29 12.50 4.25 8.75
N ASN A 30 13.81 4.38 8.52
CA ASN A 30 14.83 3.68 9.31
C ASN A 30 15.58 4.59 10.29
N GLU A 31 15.21 5.86 10.40
CA GLU A 31 15.96 6.85 11.20
C GLU A 31 15.97 6.58 12.70
N ASP A 32 14.94 5.92 13.22
CA ASP A 32 14.77 5.68 14.66
C ASP A 32 15.02 4.23 15.07
N VAL A 33 15.20 3.31 14.11
CA VAL A 33 15.21 1.85 14.38
C VAL A 33 16.62 1.25 14.34
N ILE A 34 17.58 1.86 13.61
CA ILE A 34 18.87 1.22 13.29
C ILE A 34 20.06 2.17 13.55
N LYS A 35 20.13 2.76 14.74
CA LYS A 35 21.36 3.42 15.23
C LYS A 35 22.04 2.44 16.17
N VAL A 36 23.03 1.71 15.64
CA VAL A 36 23.88 0.82 16.45
C VAL A 36 25.27 1.43 16.42
N ASP A 37 25.59 2.21 17.45
CA ASP A 37 26.90 2.81 17.61
C ASP A 37 27.89 1.83 18.26
N PHE A 38 29.18 2.00 17.98
CA PHE A 38 30.23 1.12 18.51
C PHE A 38 30.29 1.15 20.04
N GLU A 39 30.05 2.34 20.62
CA GLU A 39 29.97 2.55 22.05
C GLU A 39 28.79 1.80 22.69
N ASP A 40 27.66 1.61 22.01
CA ASP A 40 26.53 0.85 22.54
C ASP A 40 26.81 -0.67 22.64
N VAL A 41 27.82 -1.16 21.91
CA VAL A 41 28.15 -2.60 21.83
C VAL A 41 29.39 -2.96 22.66
N ILE A 42 30.39 -2.08 22.70
CA ILE A 42 31.71 -2.34 23.35
C ILE A 42 32.13 -1.15 24.24
N ALA A 43 31.19 -0.47 24.91
CA ALA A 43 31.54 0.59 25.87
C ALA A 43 32.54 0.08 26.93
N GLU A 44 33.74 0.65 26.95
CA GLU A 44 34.67 0.49 28.07
C GLU A 44 34.14 1.33 29.27
N PRO A 45 34.12 0.78 30.51
CA PRO A 45 33.65 1.51 31.68
C PRO A 45 34.63 2.63 32.09
N GLU A 46 34.10 3.74 32.60
CA GLU A 46 34.90 4.88 33.06
C GLU A 46 35.92 4.43 34.13
N GLY A 47 37.21 4.43 33.77
CA GLY A 47 38.31 4.10 34.68
C GLY A 47 39.30 3.04 34.18
N THR A 48 38.98 2.28 33.12
CA THR A 48 39.91 1.27 32.55
C THR A 48 40.05 1.48 31.03
N TYR A 49 40.75 2.54 30.64
CA TYR A 49 40.97 2.85 29.23
C TYR A 49 41.98 1.88 28.61
N SER A 50 41.59 1.21 27.53
CA SER A 50 42.53 0.55 26.62
C SER A 50 43.43 1.60 25.95
N LEU A 51 44.60 1.17 25.46
CA LEU A 51 45.50 2.06 24.71
C LEU A 51 44.75 2.73 23.55
N ASP A 52 44.85 4.05 23.41
CA ASP A 52 44.13 4.85 22.40
C ASP A 52 44.21 4.30 20.96
N GLY A 53 45.33 3.64 20.64
CA GLY A 53 45.53 2.98 19.34
C GLY A 53 44.64 1.76 19.14
N VAL A 54 44.46 0.93 20.17
CA VAL A 54 43.63 -0.29 20.12
C VAL A 54 42.15 0.08 20.05
N TRP A 55 41.73 1.12 20.78
CA TRP A 55 40.37 1.65 20.73
C TRP A 55 40.00 2.14 19.32
N LYS A 56 40.85 2.97 18.69
CA LYS A 56 40.64 3.48 17.33
C LYS A 56 40.62 2.39 16.26
N VAL A 57 41.52 1.41 16.36
CA VAL A 57 41.57 0.28 15.42
C VAL A 57 40.34 -0.62 15.56
N SER A 58 39.88 -0.85 16.79
CA SER A 58 38.67 -1.62 17.07
C SER A 58 37.42 -0.94 16.51
N PHE A 59 37.27 0.37 16.75
CA PHE A 59 36.18 1.18 16.18
C PHE A 59 36.16 1.12 14.64
N THR A 60 37.33 1.28 14.02
CA THR A 60 37.48 1.25 12.57
C THR A 60 37.15 -0.13 12.00
N THR A 61 37.71 -1.19 12.58
CA THR A 61 37.54 -2.57 12.10
C THR A 61 36.08 -3.02 12.24
N PHE A 62 35.42 -2.68 13.34
CA PHE A 62 34.01 -2.97 13.57
C PHE A 62 33.12 -2.27 12.53
N THR A 63 33.34 -0.97 12.31
CA THR A 63 32.55 -0.17 11.36
C THR A 63 32.69 -0.70 9.93
N VAL A 64 33.93 -0.99 9.52
CA VAL A 64 34.23 -1.54 8.19
C VAL A 64 33.60 -2.93 8.03
N THR A 65 33.79 -3.83 8.99
CA THR A 65 33.25 -5.20 8.92
C THR A 65 31.72 -5.20 8.85
N LYS A 66 31.05 -4.41 9.68
CA LYS A 66 29.58 -4.25 9.65
C LYS A 66 29.10 -3.78 8.27
N TYR A 67 29.76 -2.78 7.69
CA TYR A 67 29.41 -2.23 6.39
C TYR A 67 29.58 -3.25 5.26
N TRP A 68 30.71 -3.98 5.23
CA TRP A 68 30.96 -5.01 4.22
C TRP A 68 30.01 -6.21 4.35
N CYS A 69 29.74 -6.69 5.58
CA CYS A 69 28.75 -7.73 5.81
C CYS A 69 27.36 -7.31 5.33
N TYR A 70 26.92 -6.09 5.65
CA TYR A 70 25.63 -5.57 5.18
C TYR A 70 25.56 -5.54 3.64
N ARG A 71 26.61 -5.08 2.96
CA ARG A 71 26.63 -5.03 1.48
C ARG A 71 26.59 -6.42 0.85
N ILE A 72 27.34 -7.38 1.38
CA ILE A 72 27.41 -8.74 0.85
C ILE A 72 26.09 -9.46 1.09
N LEU A 73 25.55 -9.43 2.32
CA LEU A 73 24.26 -10.02 2.64
C LEU A 73 23.14 -9.39 1.82
N SER A 74 23.11 -8.06 1.72
CA SER A 74 22.11 -7.38 0.90
C SER A 74 22.22 -7.78 -0.56
N ALA A 75 23.42 -7.90 -1.14
CA ALA A 75 23.58 -8.33 -2.53
C ALA A 75 23.12 -9.77 -2.75
N ILE A 76 23.46 -10.69 -1.84
CA ILE A 76 23.12 -12.11 -1.94
C ILE A 76 21.61 -12.33 -1.79
N PHE A 77 20.95 -11.64 -0.86
CA PHE A 77 19.53 -11.86 -0.58
C PHE A 77 18.60 -10.96 -1.40
N SER A 78 19.00 -9.74 -1.76
CA SER A 78 18.11 -8.81 -2.49
C SER A 78 17.81 -9.28 -3.91
N ILE A 79 18.80 -9.81 -4.63
CA ILE A 79 18.64 -10.27 -6.01
C ILE A 79 17.64 -11.43 -6.11
N PRO A 80 17.80 -12.55 -5.39
CA PRO A 80 16.85 -13.67 -5.46
C PRO A 80 15.48 -13.27 -4.91
N LEU A 81 15.42 -12.48 -3.84
CA LEU A 81 14.16 -12.05 -3.26
C LEU A 81 13.40 -11.14 -4.23
N SER A 82 14.06 -10.19 -4.88
CA SER A 82 13.46 -9.32 -5.89
C SER A 82 12.89 -10.13 -7.07
N LEU A 83 13.60 -11.16 -7.54
CA LEU A 83 13.11 -12.04 -8.60
C LEU A 83 11.87 -12.84 -8.17
N LEU A 84 11.87 -13.39 -6.95
CA LEU A 84 10.72 -14.12 -6.40
C LEU A 84 9.49 -13.23 -6.29
N TRP A 85 9.66 -12.01 -5.75
CA TRP A 85 8.57 -11.04 -5.64
C TRP A 85 8.05 -10.58 -7.01
N GLY A 86 8.94 -10.35 -7.97
CA GLY A 86 8.56 -9.99 -9.34
C GLY A 86 7.74 -11.09 -10.01
N PHE A 87 8.18 -12.35 -9.90
CA PHE A 87 7.44 -13.50 -10.42
C PHE A 87 6.07 -13.66 -9.75
N TYR A 88 6.02 -13.50 -8.42
CA TYR A 88 4.77 -13.56 -7.66
C TYR A 88 3.76 -12.50 -8.14
N PHE A 89 4.20 -11.25 -8.30
CA PHE A 89 3.35 -10.18 -8.83
C PHE A 89 2.89 -10.44 -10.28
N ALA A 90 3.74 -11.05 -11.11
CA ALA A 90 3.35 -11.44 -12.46
C ALA A 90 2.23 -12.49 -12.46
N CYS A 91 2.36 -13.53 -11.63
CA CYS A 91 1.33 -14.55 -11.44
C CYS A 91 0.02 -13.96 -10.89
N LEU A 92 0.11 -13.10 -9.87
CA LEU A 92 -1.06 -12.39 -9.34
C LEU A 92 -1.75 -11.54 -10.41
N SER A 93 -0.98 -10.82 -11.22
CA SER A 93 -1.52 -9.99 -12.30
C SER A 93 -2.23 -10.84 -13.35
N PHE A 94 -1.66 -12.00 -13.69
CA PHE A 94 -2.29 -12.96 -14.59
C PHE A 94 -3.61 -13.49 -13.99
N CYS A 95 -3.59 -14.00 -12.76
CA CYS A 95 -4.81 -14.47 -12.08
C CYS A 95 -5.86 -13.35 -11.95
N HIS A 96 -5.44 -12.11 -11.70
CA HIS A 96 -6.34 -10.98 -11.61
C HIS A 96 -7.08 -10.74 -12.93
N ILE A 97 -6.34 -10.67 -14.05
CA ILE A 97 -6.95 -10.42 -15.36
C ILE A 97 -7.82 -11.58 -15.82
N TRP A 98 -7.36 -12.83 -15.63
CA TRP A 98 -8.02 -14.00 -16.19
C TRP A 98 -9.05 -14.66 -15.29
N ALA A 99 -8.95 -14.51 -13.98
CA ALA A 99 -9.91 -15.08 -13.03
C ALA A 99 -10.69 -13.98 -12.30
N VAL A 100 -10.03 -12.98 -11.72
CA VAL A 100 -10.72 -11.96 -10.90
C VAL A 100 -11.64 -11.08 -11.75
N VAL A 101 -11.19 -10.57 -12.90
CA VAL A 101 -12.03 -9.75 -13.77
C VAL A 101 -13.29 -10.49 -14.24
N PRO A 102 -13.23 -11.73 -14.78
CA PRO A 102 -14.46 -12.45 -15.13
C PRO A 102 -15.32 -12.79 -13.91
N CYS A 103 -14.72 -13.11 -12.75
CA CYS A 103 -15.49 -13.31 -11.51
C CYS A 103 -16.25 -12.04 -11.09
N ILE A 104 -15.59 -10.87 -11.12
CA ILE A 104 -16.23 -9.59 -10.82
C ILE A 104 -17.36 -9.31 -11.81
N LYS A 105 -17.13 -9.58 -13.11
CA LYS A 105 -18.16 -9.40 -14.15
C LYS A 105 -19.35 -10.33 -13.92
N SER A 106 -19.11 -11.58 -13.55
CA SER A 106 -20.16 -12.54 -13.21
C SER A 106 -20.96 -12.08 -11.99
N TYR A 107 -20.28 -11.68 -10.92
CA TYR A 107 -20.91 -11.21 -9.70
C TYR A 107 -21.73 -9.92 -9.92
N LEU A 108 -21.27 -9.04 -10.81
CA LEU A 108 -22.03 -7.84 -11.19
C LEU A 108 -23.36 -8.20 -11.87
N ILE A 109 -23.37 -9.22 -12.73
CA ILE A 109 -24.59 -9.71 -13.40
C ILE A 109 -25.54 -10.31 -12.35
N GLU A 110 -25.03 -11.11 -11.41
CA GLU A 110 -25.83 -11.67 -10.32
C GLU A 110 -26.44 -10.58 -9.44
N ILE A 111 -25.64 -9.60 -9.00
CA ILE A 111 -26.13 -8.46 -8.23
C ILE A 111 -27.19 -7.67 -9.02
N GLN A 112 -26.98 -7.42 -10.31
CA GLN A 112 -27.98 -6.72 -11.12
C GLN A 112 -29.30 -7.49 -11.18
N CYS A 113 -29.24 -8.81 -11.23
CA CYS A 113 -30.44 -9.66 -11.20
C CYS A 113 -31.13 -9.59 -9.83
N ILE A 114 -30.38 -9.75 -8.74
CA ILE A 114 -30.89 -9.64 -7.37
C ILE A 114 -31.48 -8.25 -7.12
N SER A 115 -30.81 -7.19 -7.58
CA SER A 115 -31.28 -5.81 -7.44
C SER A 115 -32.63 -5.61 -8.12
N ARG A 116 -32.86 -6.18 -9.30
CA ARG A 116 -34.17 -6.11 -9.98
C ARG A 116 -35.25 -6.84 -9.20
N ILE A 117 -34.96 -8.04 -8.71
CA ILE A 117 -35.91 -8.82 -7.89
C ILE A 117 -36.22 -8.05 -6.60
N PHE A 118 -35.20 -7.51 -5.95
CA PHE A 118 -35.33 -6.70 -4.76
C PHE A 118 -36.20 -5.46 -5.00
N SER A 119 -35.95 -4.70 -6.08
CA SER A 119 -36.79 -3.56 -6.46
C SER A 119 -38.24 -3.97 -6.72
N LEU A 120 -38.47 -5.12 -7.37
CA LEU A 120 -39.83 -5.64 -7.59
C LEU A 120 -40.52 -6.00 -6.26
N CYS A 121 -39.80 -6.64 -5.32
CA CYS A 121 -40.32 -6.93 -3.99
C CYS A 121 -40.69 -5.65 -3.25
N ILE A 122 -39.83 -4.63 -3.27
CA ILE A 122 -40.12 -3.33 -2.65
C ILE A 122 -41.38 -2.71 -3.29
N HIS A 123 -41.49 -2.67 -4.61
CA HIS A 123 -42.69 -2.13 -5.26
C HIS A 123 -43.96 -2.94 -4.95
N THR A 124 -43.85 -4.25 -4.84
CA THR A 124 -45.03 -5.10 -4.61
C THR A 124 -45.49 -5.08 -3.15
N PHE A 125 -44.58 -4.94 -2.19
CA PHE A 125 -44.89 -5.01 -0.76
C PHE A 125 -44.84 -3.66 -0.07
N CYS A 126 -43.78 -2.89 -0.30
CA CYS A 126 -43.57 -1.62 0.36
C CYS A 126 -44.47 -0.54 -0.23
N ASP A 127 -44.64 -0.42 -1.54
CA ASP A 127 -45.52 0.62 -2.11
C ASP A 127 -46.96 0.53 -1.56
N PRO A 128 -47.67 -0.62 -1.62
CA PRO A 128 -49.02 -0.69 -1.06
C PRO A 128 -49.04 -0.52 0.46
N PHE A 129 -47.98 -0.94 1.17
CA PHE A 129 -47.87 -0.75 2.61
C PHE A 129 -47.70 0.72 2.99
N PHE A 130 -46.80 1.45 2.33
CA PHE A 130 -46.58 2.88 2.54
C PHE A 130 -47.76 3.71 2.05
N GLU A 131 -48.40 3.33 0.95
CA GLU A 131 -49.66 3.93 0.48
C GLU A 131 -50.78 3.77 1.52
N ALA A 132 -50.92 2.57 2.11
CA ALA A 132 -51.91 2.31 3.16
C ALA A 132 -51.61 3.10 4.43
N LEU A 133 -50.35 3.14 4.88
CA LEU A 133 -49.92 3.97 6.01
C LEU A 133 -50.18 5.46 5.75
N GLY A 134 -49.85 5.94 4.55
CA GLY A 134 -50.11 7.32 4.13
C GLY A 134 -51.59 7.68 4.21
N LYS A 135 -52.49 6.76 3.81
CA LYS A 135 -53.95 6.96 3.94
C LYS A 135 -54.39 7.04 5.41
N ILE A 136 -53.88 6.16 6.26
CA ILE A 136 -54.18 6.17 7.71
C ILE A 136 -53.77 7.51 8.33
N PHE A 137 -52.55 8.01 8.03
CA PHE A 137 -52.09 9.29 8.54
C PHE A 137 -52.82 10.49 7.91
N SER A 138 -53.23 10.42 6.63
CA SER A 138 -53.98 11.50 5.97
C SER A 138 -55.39 11.70 6.55
N SER A 139 -55.97 10.65 7.14
CA SER A 139 -57.27 10.70 7.78
C SER A 139 -57.24 11.50 9.10
N VAL A 140 -56.07 11.80 9.65
CA VAL A 140 -55.91 12.66 10.83
C VAL A 140 -55.97 14.12 10.39
N ARG A 141 -57.19 14.63 10.20
CA ARG A 141 -57.46 16.06 9.96
C ARG A 141 -57.42 16.80 11.30
N ILE A 142 -56.34 17.54 11.56
CA ILE A 142 -56.24 18.45 12.70
C ILE A 142 -56.97 19.75 12.32
N SER A 143 -58.20 19.93 12.81
CA SER A 143 -58.86 21.24 12.77
C SER A 143 -58.35 22.08 13.93
N LEU A 144 -57.48 23.05 13.63
CA LEU A 144 -57.10 24.10 14.58
C LEU A 144 -58.29 25.06 14.71
N HIS A 145 -59.05 24.96 15.80
CA HIS A 145 -59.96 26.01 16.18
C HIS A 145 -59.13 27.18 16.71
N LYS A 146 -59.10 28.28 15.94
CA LYS A 146 -58.56 29.54 16.42
C LYS A 146 -59.64 30.21 17.27
N GLU A 147 -59.49 30.11 18.58
CA GLU A 147 -60.28 30.88 19.55
C GLU A 147 -59.82 32.36 19.46
N VAL A 148 -60.79 33.27 19.33
CA VAL A 148 -60.60 34.73 19.33
C VAL A 148 -60.81 35.26 20.74
#